data_AF-A0A2P7TET9-F1
#
_entry.id   AF-A0A2P7TET9-F1
#
_cell.length_a   1.000
_cell.length_b   1.000
_cell.length_c   1.000
_cell.angle_alpha   90.00
_cell.angle_beta   90.00
_cell.angle_gamma   90.00
#
_symmetry.space_group_name_H-M   'P 1'
#
loop_
_entity.id
_entity.type
_entity.pdbx_description
1 polymer ?
#
loop_
_entity_poly.entity_id
_entity_poly.type
_entity_poly.pdbx_seq_one_letter_code
_entity_poly.pdbx_strand_id
1 'polypeptide(L)'
;MEDPFGQTYDYQYLMEINHQGDSIRYYDLREFLYQGDAMCLLYYPEINTYYIGGEAFMSTMPTSMWLMKITNGEIVWRRYYSEYAHRNAIRKLLPAPDGGVYAVGMVDLYPGFYFGNYFIAKIDTNGNIAWSKTYTVGFEDQCIDGLQTFDEGFVIAGGSNRPNPINGNKLYPTLLRLNANADTLWSRIYFLESLGGGYIAKVFEDGNNLVCIGGKRDSVGSYTKAFIMKVRGSDGEPLWTRFYDYGISHDYFYNFTPVPQPLGGFVCVGRADTLELIPPVLWSLGRAYIVKTNCMGLLTLPQAQFTISQDSNLPARFLFTNQ
;
A
#
# COMPACT_ATOMS: atom_id res chain seq x y z
N MET A 1 -15.26 21.34 13.11
CA MET A 1 -16.14 21.78 14.22
C MET A 1 -15.72 20.95 15.41
N GLU A 2 -15.16 21.58 16.43
CA GLU A 2 -14.84 20.90 17.70
C GLU A 2 -16.14 20.41 18.33
N ASP A 3 -16.11 19.23 18.94
CA ASP A 3 -17.23 18.75 19.73
C ASP A 3 -17.35 19.57 21.04
N PRO A 4 -18.43 19.38 21.83
CA PRO A 4 -18.61 20.12 23.10
C PRO A 4 -17.50 19.87 24.14
N PHE A 5 -16.59 18.92 23.89
CA PHE A 5 -15.50 18.51 24.77
C PHE A 5 -14.12 18.93 24.23
N GLY A 6 -14.06 19.68 23.12
CA GLY A 6 -12.82 20.17 22.52
C GLY A 6 -11.95 19.09 21.89
N GLN A 7 -12.52 17.93 21.53
CA GLN A 7 -11.77 16.88 20.83
C GLN A 7 -11.78 17.09 19.32
N THR A 8 -10.60 17.00 18.71
CA THR A 8 -10.44 16.87 17.26
C THR A 8 -10.70 15.43 16.85
N TYR A 9 -11.66 15.23 15.95
CA TYR A 9 -11.97 13.94 15.35
C TYR A 9 -11.50 13.91 13.90
N ASP A 10 -10.90 12.80 13.49
CA ASP A 10 -10.66 12.51 12.09
C ASP A 10 -11.98 12.15 11.41
N TYR A 11 -12.39 13.01 10.49
CA TYR A 11 -13.65 12.89 9.78
C TYR A 11 -13.43 12.35 8.37
N GLN A 12 -14.15 11.29 8.05
CA GLN A 12 -14.07 10.63 6.76
C GLN A 12 -15.06 11.24 5.78
N TYR A 13 -14.61 11.40 4.54
CA TYR A 13 -15.42 11.91 3.44
C TYR A 13 -15.18 11.06 2.21
N LEU A 14 -16.24 10.81 1.44
CA LEU A 14 -16.13 10.26 0.10
C LEU A 14 -16.42 11.37 -0.90
N MET A 15 -15.53 11.54 -1.87
CA MET A 15 -15.65 12.55 -2.90
C MET A 15 -15.54 11.89 -4.26
N GLU A 16 -16.52 12.13 -5.11
CA GLU A 16 -16.44 11.79 -6.53
C GLU A 16 -15.94 13.04 -7.25
N ILE A 17 -14.89 12.88 -8.07
CA ILE A 17 -14.23 13.97 -8.78
C ILE A 17 -14.23 13.63 -10.27
N ASN A 18 -14.54 14.59 -11.14
CA ASN A 18 -14.46 14.42 -12.59
C ASN A 18 -13.00 14.48 -13.09
N HIS A 19 -12.79 14.29 -14.39
CA HIS A 19 -11.45 14.32 -14.99
C HIS A 19 -10.84 15.74 -15.07
N GLN A 20 -11.63 16.79 -14.84
CA GLN A 20 -11.15 18.17 -14.69
C GLN A 20 -10.66 18.47 -13.27
N GLY A 21 -10.95 17.60 -12.30
CA GLY A 21 -10.65 17.84 -10.89
C GLY A 21 -11.79 18.50 -10.10
N ASP A 22 -12.98 18.67 -10.70
CA ASP A 22 -14.13 19.22 -9.99
C ASP A 22 -14.84 18.16 -9.14
N SER A 23 -15.23 18.55 -7.93
CA SER A 23 -16.14 17.76 -7.09
C SER A 23 -17.50 17.60 -7.77
N ILE A 24 -17.91 16.36 -8.04
CA ILE A 24 -19.25 16.08 -8.57
C ILE A 24 -20.19 15.57 -7.49
N ARG A 25 -19.68 14.85 -6.48
CA ARG A 25 -20.44 14.43 -5.31
C ARG A 25 -19.56 14.40 -4.08
N TYR A 26 -20.19 14.63 -2.94
CA TYR A 26 -19.55 14.63 -1.63
C TYR A 26 -20.48 13.95 -0.63
N TYR A 27 -19.95 12.96 0.08
CA TYR A 27 -20.65 12.23 1.13
C TYR A 27 -19.92 12.44 2.44
N ASP A 28 -20.68 12.90 3.42
CA ASP A 28 -20.24 13.07 4.79
C ASP A 28 -20.40 11.74 5.54
N LEU A 29 -19.28 11.12 5.91
CA LEU A 29 -19.27 9.78 6.50
C LEU A 29 -19.09 9.81 8.02
N ARG A 30 -19.06 11.01 8.62
CA ARG A 30 -18.73 11.24 10.03
C ARG A 30 -19.57 10.38 10.98
N GLU A 31 -18.90 9.83 11.99
CA GLU A 31 -19.51 9.16 13.13
C GLU A 31 -18.89 9.71 14.42
N PHE A 32 -19.70 9.98 15.44
CA PHE A 32 -19.24 10.61 16.68
C PHE A 32 -18.65 9.62 17.69
N LEU A 33 -18.94 8.32 17.54
CA LEU A 33 -18.57 7.28 18.51
C LEU A 33 -17.19 6.66 18.23
N TYR A 34 -16.75 6.67 16.98
CA TYR A 34 -15.50 6.04 16.56
C TYR A 34 -14.69 7.03 15.72
N GLN A 35 -13.44 7.26 16.11
CA GLN A 35 -12.43 7.86 15.22
C GLN A 35 -11.87 6.77 14.33
N GLY A 36 -11.35 7.09 13.16
CA GLY A 36 -10.77 6.05 12.30
C GLY A 36 -10.23 6.56 10.99
N ASP A 37 -9.30 5.81 10.44
CA ASP A 37 -8.68 6.11 9.15
C ASP A 37 -9.29 5.23 8.07
N ALA A 38 -9.89 5.86 7.06
CA ALA A 38 -10.28 5.18 5.83
C ALA A 38 -9.01 4.94 4.98
N MET A 39 -8.61 3.67 4.84
CA MET A 39 -7.36 3.29 4.21
C MET A 39 -7.54 2.76 2.78
N CYS A 40 -8.75 2.29 2.45
CA CYS A 40 -9.03 1.72 1.14
C CYS A 40 -10.50 1.89 0.73
N LEU A 41 -10.70 1.87 -0.59
CA LEU A 41 -12.00 2.03 -1.25
C LEU A 41 -12.10 1.00 -2.38
N LEU A 42 -13.26 0.38 -2.53
CA LEU A 42 -13.66 -0.39 -3.70
C LEU A 42 -15.01 0.12 -4.20
N TYR A 43 -15.15 0.29 -5.51
CA TYR A 43 -16.39 0.75 -6.14
C TYR A 43 -16.90 -0.30 -7.14
N TYR A 44 -18.17 -0.66 -6.98
CA TYR A 44 -18.97 -1.47 -7.89
C TYR A 44 -19.89 -0.56 -8.71
N PRO A 45 -19.47 -0.12 -9.92
CA PRO A 45 -20.23 0.84 -10.72
C PRO A 45 -21.59 0.32 -11.16
N GLU A 46 -21.72 -0.97 -11.45
CA GLU A 46 -22.92 -1.62 -11.96
C GLU A 46 -24.11 -1.58 -10.99
N ILE A 47 -23.82 -1.50 -9.70
CA ILE A 47 -24.82 -1.37 -8.61
C ILE A 47 -24.59 -0.10 -7.78
N ASN A 48 -23.75 0.81 -8.28
CA ASN A 48 -23.38 2.07 -7.64
C ASN A 48 -23.11 1.93 -6.12
N THR A 49 -22.22 1.00 -5.79
CA THR A 49 -21.92 0.65 -4.40
C THR A 49 -20.45 0.84 -4.08
N TYR A 50 -20.17 1.55 -2.99
CA TYR A 50 -18.82 1.71 -2.42
C TYR A 50 -18.67 0.82 -1.20
N TYR A 51 -17.51 0.18 -1.09
CA TYR A 51 -17.01 -0.38 0.15
C TYR A 51 -15.79 0.43 0.60
N ILE A 52 -15.78 0.85 1.86
CA ILE A 52 -14.69 1.64 2.46
C ILE A 52 -14.16 0.87 3.66
N GLY A 53 -12.86 0.57 3.66
CA GLY A 53 -12.22 -0.20 4.71
C GLY A 53 -11.09 0.56 5.38
N GLY A 54 -10.84 0.25 6.65
CA GLY A 54 -9.78 0.90 7.40
C GLY A 54 -9.62 0.38 8.82
N GLU A 55 -9.20 1.27 9.71
CA GLU A 55 -9.09 1.04 11.14
C GLU A 55 -9.97 2.03 11.92
N ALA A 56 -10.50 1.59 13.05
CA ALA A 56 -11.31 2.41 13.95
C ALA A 56 -10.74 2.37 15.37
N PHE A 57 -10.69 3.52 16.02
CA PHE A 57 -10.24 3.74 17.38
C PHE A 57 -11.45 3.96 18.30
N MET A 58 -11.47 3.24 19.41
CA MET A 58 -12.19 3.69 20.61
C MET A 58 -11.21 4.53 21.44
N SER A 59 -11.71 5.44 22.28
CA SER A 59 -10.93 6.41 23.08
C SER A 59 -9.80 5.82 23.95
N THR A 60 -9.71 4.49 24.03
CA THR A 60 -8.57 3.72 24.52
C THR A 60 -8.27 2.63 23.48
N MET A 61 -7.00 2.44 23.12
CA MET A 61 -6.57 1.27 22.32
C MET A 61 -7.25 0.01 22.88
N PRO A 62 -7.90 -0.81 22.03
CA PRO A 62 -7.37 -1.18 20.72
C PRO A 62 -8.13 -0.71 19.46
N THR A 63 -7.42 -0.73 18.33
CA THR A 63 -7.96 -0.53 16.97
C THR A 63 -8.80 -1.72 16.53
N SER A 64 -9.98 -1.49 15.97
CA SER A 64 -10.78 -2.50 15.26
C SER A 64 -10.63 -2.35 13.76
N MET A 65 -10.71 -3.45 13.01
CA MET A 65 -10.95 -3.32 11.57
C MET A 65 -12.34 -2.73 11.36
N TRP A 66 -12.46 -1.81 10.41
CA TRP A 66 -13.73 -1.17 10.08
C TRP A 66 -14.03 -1.29 8.60
N LEU A 67 -15.31 -1.54 8.28
CA LEU A 67 -15.83 -1.62 6.93
C LEU A 67 -17.20 -0.93 6.85
N MET A 68 -17.40 -0.18 5.77
CA MET A 68 -18.65 0.49 5.46
C MET A 68 -19.09 0.13 4.05
N LYS A 69 -20.42 0.01 3.86
CA LYS A 69 -21.06 -0.07 2.56
C LYS A 69 -21.95 1.13 2.32
N ILE A 70 -21.80 1.74 1.15
CA ILE A 70 -22.65 2.84 0.65
C ILE A 70 -23.24 2.38 -0.67
N THR A 71 -24.56 2.52 -0.85
CA THR A 71 -25.22 2.24 -2.13
C THR A 71 -26.06 3.45 -2.50
N ASN A 72 -25.90 3.96 -3.73
CA ASN A 72 -26.64 5.14 -4.19
C ASN A 72 -26.51 6.38 -3.29
N GLY A 73 -25.35 6.53 -2.64
CA GLY A 73 -25.07 7.66 -1.76
C GLY A 73 -25.60 7.51 -0.34
N GLU A 74 -26.31 6.44 -0.03
CA GLU A 74 -26.79 6.15 1.32
C GLU A 74 -25.91 5.10 1.99
N ILE A 75 -25.57 5.34 3.26
CA ILE A 75 -24.85 4.34 4.06
C ILE A 75 -25.82 3.21 4.38
N VAL A 76 -25.53 2.02 3.83
CA VAL A 76 -26.34 0.82 4.05
C VAL A 76 -26.00 0.20 5.40
N TRP A 77 -24.70 0.06 5.69
CA TRP A 77 -24.23 -0.42 6.98
C TRP A 77 -22.79 -0.02 7.27
N ARG A 78 -22.44 -0.11 8.56
CA ARG A 78 -21.10 -0.07 9.11
C ARG A 78 -20.86 -1.34 9.94
N ARG A 79 -19.64 -1.87 9.89
CA ARG A 79 -19.20 -3.04 10.66
C ARG A 79 -17.84 -2.78 11.27
N TYR A 80 -17.69 -3.26 12.49
CA TYR A 80 -16.45 -3.25 13.25
C TYR A 80 -16.11 -4.70 13.58
N TYR A 81 -14.88 -5.11 13.25
CA TYR A 81 -14.36 -6.45 13.52
C TYR A 81 -13.23 -6.30 14.54
N SER A 82 -13.52 -6.72 15.78
CA SER A 82 -12.75 -6.44 16.99
C SER A 82 -12.26 -7.71 17.67
N GLU A 83 -12.22 -8.83 16.96
CA GLU A 83 -11.83 -10.15 17.49
C GLU A 83 -10.34 -10.24 17.84
N TYR A 84 -9.53 -9.28 17.37
CA TYR A 84 -8.09 -9.23 17.55
C TYR A 84 -7.68 -8.09 18.48
N ALA A 85 -6.61 -8.29 19.23
CA ALA A 85 -6.31 -7.43 20.35
C ALA A 85 -5.76 -6.05 19.97
N HIS A 86 -4.94 -5.90 18.91
CA HIS A 86 -4.31 -4.62 18.56
C HIS A 86 -3.99 -4.52 17.05
N ARG A 87 -3.76 -3.29 16.56
CA ARG A 87 -3.25 -2.96 15.21
C ARG A 87 -4.01 -3.67 14.07
N ASN A 88 -5.33 -3.58 14.12
CA ASN A 88 -6.22 -4.24 13.18
C ASN A 88 -6.67 -3.23 12.13
N ALA A 89 -6.29 -3.47 10.88
CA ALA A 89 -6.62 -2.53 9.79
C ALA A 89 -6.91 -3.29 8.50
N ILE A 90 -7.99 -2.91 7.82
CA ILE A 90 -8.21 -3.28 6.42
C ILE A 90 -7.40 -2.31 5.56
N ARG A 91 -6.50 -2.86 4.74
CA ARG A 91 -5.55 -2.08 3.93
C ARG A 91 -5.88 -2.12 2.44
N LYS A 92 -6.63 -3.13 2.02
CA LYS A 92 -7.07 -3.30 0.64
C LYS A 92 -8.41 -4.05 0.61
N LEU A 93 -9.28 -3.61 -0.30
CA LEU A 93 -10.50 -4.31 -0.68
C LEU A 93 -10.35 -4.83 -2.11
N LEU A 94 -10.74 -6.08 -2.32
CA LEU A 94 -10.78 -6.74 -3.62
C LEU A 94 -12.22 -7.21 -3.88
N PRO A 95 -12.65 -7.22 -5.15
CA PRO A 95 -14.01 -7.62 -5.47
C PRO A 95 -14.23 -9.11 -5.20
N ALA A 96 -15.42 -9.46 -4.71
CA ALA A 96 -15.85 -10.85 -4.57
C ALA A 96 -16.96 -11.16 -5.59
N PRO A 97 -17.03 -12.38 -6.16
CA PRO A 97 -18.01 -12.72 -7.20
C PRO A 97 -19.48 -12.56 -6.80
N ASP A 98 -19.79 -12.60 -5.50
CA ASP A 98 -21.13 -12.46 -4.96
C ASP A 98 -21.52 -11.00 -4.65
N GLY A 99 -20.70 -10.03 -5.08
CA GLY A 99 -20.90 -8.60 -4.78
C GLY A 99 -20.48 -8.21 -3.35
N GLY A 100 -19.95 -9.16 -2.57
CA GLY A 100 -19.25 -8.90 -1.30
C GLY A 100 -17.84 -8.34 -1.54
N VAL A 101 -16.93 -8.53 -0.60
CA VAL A 101 -15.52 -8.13 -0.75
C VAL A 101 -14.57 -9.14 -0.14
N TYR A 102 -13.36 -9.23 -0.68
CA TYR A 102 -12.23 -9.74 0.09
C TYR A 102 -11.52 -8.56 0.77
N ALA A 103 -11.45 -8.59 2.09
CA ALA A 103 -10.73 -7.61 2.90
C ALA A 103 -9.36 -8.15 3.22
N VAL A 104 -8.31 -7.46 2.75
CA VAL A 104 -6.91 -7.77 3.01
C VAL A 104 -6.35 -6.72 3.96
N GLY A 105 -5.60 -7.17 4.96
CA GLY A 105 -5.13 -6.29 6.02
C GLY A 105 -4.15 -6.95 6.97
N MET A 106 -4.07 -6.38 8.16
CA MET A 106 -3.24 -6.89 9.25
C MET A 106 -4.03 -7.00 10.54
N VAL A 107 -3.67 -7.98 11.35
CA VAL A 107 -4.21 -8.21 12.70
C VAL A 107 -3.09 -8.63 13.65
N ASP A 108 -3.21 -8.35 14.93
CA ASP A 108 -2.29 -8.86 15.96
C ASP A 108 -2.89 -10.09 16.66
N LEU A 109 -2.36 -11.27 16.37
CA LEU A 109 -2.72 -12.52 17.06
C LEU A 109 -2.08 -12.66 18.44
N TYR A 110 -0.97 -11.96 18.70
CA TYR A 110 -0.11 -12.21 19.86
C TYR A 110 0.15 -10.89 20.62
N PRO A 111 -0.79 -10.51 21.51
CA PRO A 111 -0.70 -9.27 22.28
C PRO A 111 0.67 -9.17 22.99
N GLY A 112 1.35 -8.03 22.81
CA GLY A 112 2.61 -7.72 23.48
C GLY A 112 3.88 -7.98 22.67
N PHE A 113 3.77 -8.62 21.51
CA PHE A 113 4.92 -8.85 20.61
C PHE A 113 4.99 -7.86 19.43
N TYR A 114 3.96 -7.04 19.23
CA TYR A 114 3.87 -6.00 18.18
C TYR A 114 4.16 -6.55 16.77
N PHE A 115 3.67 -7.76 16.47
CA PHE A 115 3.79 -8.36 15.14
C PHE A 115 2.41 -8.38 14.49
N GLY A 116 2.30 -7.79 13.30
CA GLY A 116 1.10 -7.86 12.49
C GLY A 116 1.14 -9.13 11.64
N ASN A 117 0.13 -9.97 11.77
CA ASN A 117 -0.09 -11.08 10.83
C ASN A 117 -0.83 -10.55 9.61
N TYR A 118 -0.52 -11.11 8.44
CA TYR A 118 -1.36 -10.88 7.27
C TYR A 118 -2.73 -11.50 7.50
N PHE A 119 -3.75 -10.76 7.09
CA PHE A 119 -5.14 -11.15 7.24
C PHE A 119 -5.83 -11.06 5.88
N ILE A 120 -6.66 -12.05 5.59
CA ILE A 120 -7.65 -11.98 4.52
C ILE A 120 -8.97 -12.54 5.01
N ALA A 121 -10.07 -11.86 4.68
CA ALA A 121 -11.42 -12.35 4.92
C ALA A 121 -12.29 -12.16 3.70
N LYS A 122 -13.21 -13.10 3.48
CA LYS A 122 -14.36 -12.88 2.59
C LYS A 122 -15.52 -12.34 3.42
N ILE A 123 -16.02 -11.19 3.02
CA ILE A 123 -17.14 -10.50 3.66
C ILE A 123 -18.31 -10.49 2.68
N ASP A 124 -19.48 -10.93 3.13
CA ASP A 124 -20.68 -10.97 2.30
C ASP A 124 -21.28 -9.56 2.07
N THR A 125 -22.34 -9.48 1.26
CA THR A 125 -23.02 -8.23 0.93
C THR A 125 -23.67 -7.54 2.13
N ASN A 126 -23.88 -8.25 3.24
CA ASN A 126 -24.50 -7.80 4.49
C ASN A 126 -23.46 -7.41 5.56
N GLY A 127 -22.17 -7.56 5.25
CA GLY A 127 -21.07 -7.24 6.13
C GLY A 127 -20.72 -8.37 7.11
N ASN A 128 -21.16 -9.60 6.87
CA ASN A 128 -20.77 -10.74 7.70
C ASN A 128 -19.50 -11.40 7.14
N ILE A 129 -18.61 -11.83 8.03
CA ILE A 129 -17.45 -12.63 7.65
C ILE A 129 -17.95 -14.03 7.26
N ALA A 130 -17.79 -14.40 6.00
CA ALA A 130 -18.06 -15.75 5.52
C ALA A 130 -16.92 -16.70 5.90
N TRP A 131 -15.67 -16.22 5.82
CA TRP A 131 -14.48 -16.87 6.33
C TRP A 131 -13.36 -15.84 6.51
N SER A 132 -12.39 -16.15 7.38
CA SER A 132 -11.16 -15.38 7.54
C SER A 132 -9.96 -16.29 7.76
N LYS A 133 -8.77 -15.83 7.36
CA LYS A 133 -7.49 -16.52 7.54
C LYS A 133 -6.39 -15.53 7.91
N THR A 134 -5.44 -16.01 8.68
CA THR A 134 -4.25 -15.26 9.12
C THR A 134 -2.97 -15.99 8.74
N TYR A 135 -1.91 -15.24 8.46
CA TYR A 135 -0.63 -15.80 8.03
C TYR A 135 0.54 -15.05 8.66
N THR A 136 1.55 -15.83 9.04
CA THR A 136 2.86 -15.32 9.45
C THR A 136 3.83 -15.62 8.32
N VAL A 137 4.40 -14.59 7.69
CA VAL A 137 5.41 -14.76 6.64
C VAL A 137 6.81 -14.57 7.22
N GLY A 138 6.94 -13.65 8.16
CA GLY A 138 8.17 -13.24 8.82
C GLY A 138 7.87 -12.43 10.08
N PHE A 139 8.51 -11.27 10.21
CA PHE A 139 8.32 -10.34 11.34
C PHE A 139 7.59 -9.08 10.89
N GLU A 140 6.54 -9.27 10.09
CA GLU A 140 5.78 -8.16 9.53
C GLU A 140 5.16 -7.31 10.64
N ASP A 141 5.17 -5.99 10.42
CA ASP A 141 4.35 -5.06 11.19
C ASP A 141 3.31 -4.39 10.28
N GLN A 142 3.35 -4.64 8.96
CA GLN A 142 2.48 -3.98 7.99
C GLN A 142 2.12 -4.89 6.79
N CYS A 143 0.82 -5.15 6.64
CA CYS A 143 0.23 -5.44 5.33
C CYS A 143 0.00 -4.09 4.62
N ILE A 144 0.37 -3.99 3.34
CA ILE A 144 0.30 -2.70 2.62
C ILE A 144 -0.55 -2.80 1.37
N ASP A 145 -0.48 -3.92 0.64
CA ASP A 145 -1.24 -4.11 -0.59
C ASP A 145 -1.70 -5.56 -0.76
N GLY A 146 -2.73 -5.73 -1.58
CA GLY A 146 -3.28 -7.02 -1.95
C GLY A 146 -3.75 -7.01 -3.39
N LEU A 147 -3.68 -8.17 -4.04
CA LEU A 147 -4.06 -8.36 -5.44
C LEU A 147 -4.79 -9.70 -5.58
N GLN A 148 -5.92 -9.71 -6.27
CA GLN A 148 -6.50 -10.95 -6.78
C GLN A 148 -5.87 -11.27 -8.12
N THR A 149 -5.51 -12.53 -8.32
CA THR A 149 -4.74 -12.99 -9.48
C THR A 149 -5.65 -13.66 -10.52
N PHE A 150 -5.16 -13.82 -11.76
CA PHE A 150 -5.93 -14.37 -12.88
C PHE A 150 -6.39 -15.81 -12.65
N ASP A 151 -5.69 -16.55 -11.80
CA ASP A 151 -6.04 -17.91 -11.36
C ASP A 151 -7.01 -17.91 -10.14
N GLU A 152 -7.68 -16.78 -9.89
CA GLU A 152 -8.59 -16.54 -8.77
C GLU A 152 -7.94 -16.61 -7.37
N GLY A 153 -6.62 -16.77 -7.31
CA GLY A 153 -5.84 -16.69 -6.08
C GLY A 153 -5.61 -15.26 -5.60
N PHE A 154 -4.72 -15.14 -4.61
CA PHE A 154 -4.39 -13.86 -4.00
C PHE A 154 -2.89 -13.68 -3.81
N VAL A 155 -2.43 -12.44 -3.91
CA VAL A 155 -1.11 -12.01 -3.45
C VAL A 155 -1.30 -10.96 -2.36
N ILE A 156 -0.61 -11.12 -1.25
CA ILE A 156 -0.53 -10.14 -0.17
C ILE A 156 0.91 -9.65 -0.07
N ALA A 157 1.08 -8.33 0.02
CA ALA A 157 2.37 -7.68 0.03
C ALA A 157 2.51 -6.73 1.23
N GLY A 158 3.74 -6.60 1.71
CA GLY A 158 4.05 -5.68 2.79
C GLY A 158 5.50 -5.74 3.22
N GLY A 159 5.71 -5.66 4.53
CA GLY A 159 7.02 -5.62 5.16
C GLY A 159 6.99 -4.71 6.39
N SER A 160 8.13 -4.13 6.75
CA SER A 160 8.15 -3.09 7.78
C SER A 160 9.25 -2.07 7.48
N ASN A 161 8.95 -0.80 7.72
CA ASN A 161 9.91 0.29 7.67
C ASN A 161 10.31 0.80 9.08
N ARG A 162 9.73 0.21 10.14
CA ARG A 162 9.97 0.60 11.53
C ARG A 162 10.93 -0.38 12.20
N PRO A 163 12.12 0.07 12.65
CA PRO A 163 13.09 -0.78 13.34
C PRO A 163 12.43 -1.59 14.46
N ASN A 164 12.66 -2.90 14.47
CA ASN A 164 12.16 -3.79 15.52
C ASN A 164 13.34 -4.34 16.35
N PRO A 165 13.48 -3.96 17.63
CA PRO A 165 14.58 -4.43 18.48
C PRO A 165 14.63 -5.96 18.63
N ILE A 166 13.48 -6.64 18.54
CA ILE A 166 13.36 -8.09 18.82
C ILE A 166 14.11 -8.94 17.77
N ASN A 167 14.20 -8.46 16.53
CA ASN A 167 14.89 -9.18 15.45
C ASN A 167 16.19 -8.50 15.00
N GLY A 168 16.73 -7.60 15.83
CA GLY A 168 17.94 -6.84 15.51
C GLY A 168 17.70 -5.76 14.45
N ASN A 169 16.52 -5.14 14.43
CA ASN A 169 16.10 -4.09 13.50
C ASN A 169 16.09 -4.52 12.02
N LYS A 170 15.92 -5.83 11.77
CA LYS A 170 15.89 -6.40 10.43
C LYS A 170 14.46 -6.45 9.91
N LEU A 171 14.20 -5.85 8.76
CA LEU A 171 12.86 -5.83 8.16
C LEU A 171 13.03 -6.00 6.67
N TYR A 172 12.16 -6.77 6.06
CA TYR A 172 12.33 -7.14 4.67
C TYR A 172 10.99 -6.98 3.95
N PRO A 173 11.02 -6.57 2.67
CA PRO A 173 9.86 -6.70 1.80
C PRO A 173 9.41 -8.17 1.78
N THR A 174 8.11 -8.41 1.87
CA THR A 174 7.56 -9.77 1.86
C THR A 174 6.38 -9.92 0.92
N LEU A 175 6.24 -11.12 0.36
CA LEU A 175 5.12 -11.53 -0.48
C LEU A 175 4.57 -12.88 0.01
N LEU A 176 3.25 -13.00 -0.05
CA LEU A 176 2.50 -14.22 0.19
C LEU A 176 1.60 -14.50 -1.01
N ARG A 177 1.75 -15.66 -1.66
CA ARG A 177 0.84 -16.14 -2.70
C ARG A 177 -0.08 -17.21 -2.14
N LEU A 178 -1.36 -17.06 -2.42
CA LEU A 178 -2.43 -17.96 -2.00
C LEU A 178 -3.19 -18.48 -3.22
N ASN A 179 -3.78 -19.66 -3.11
CA ASN A 179 -4.75 -20.17 -4.09
C ASN A 179 -6.15 -19.52 -3.87
N ALA A 180 -7.13 -19.89 -4.69
CA ALA A 180 -8.51 -19.36 -4.61
C ALA A 180 -9.22 -19.66 -3.28
N ASN A 181 -8.84 -20.73 -2.57
CA ASN A 181 -9.33 -21.06 -1.23
C ASN A 181 -8.57 -20.30 -0.13
N ALA A 182 -7.67 -19.39 -0.50
CA ALA A 182 -6.73 -18.73 0.39
C ALA A 182 -5.81 -19.71 1.14
N ASP A 183 -5.43 -20.85 0.55
CA ASP A 183 -4.36 -21.69 1.09
C ASP A 183 -3.01 -21.23 0.55
N THR A 184 -1.97 -21.29 1.40
CA THR A 184 -0.62 -20.85 1.03
C THR A 184 -0.04 -21.69 -0.10
N LEU A 185 0.33 -21.04 -1.19
CA LEU A 185 1.13 -21.62 -2.26
C LEU A 185 2.63 -21.43 -1.98
N TRP A 186 3.03 -20.18 -1.67
CA TRP A 186 4.38 -19.86 -1.23
C TRP A 186 4.40 -18.53 -0.47
N SER A 187 5.45 -18.35 0.33
CA SER A 187 5.79 -17.06 0.93
C SER A 187 7.29 -16.76 0.73
N ARG A 188 7.63 -15.47 0.67
CA ARG A 188 9.00 -14.99 0.46
C ARG A 188 9.30 -13.76 1.29
N ILE A 189 10.52 -13.75 1.83
CA ILE A 189 11.18 -12.63 2.48
C ILE A 189 12.36 -12.21 1.60
N TYR A 190 12.39 -10.95 1.15
CA TYR A 190 13.40 -10.49 0.20
C TYR A 190 14.52 -9.71 0.88
N PHE A 191 15.72 -10.30 0.88
CA PHE A 191 16.93 -9.68 1.44
C PHE A 191 17.59 -8.76 0.40
N LEU A 192 17.00 -7.59 0.18
CA LEU A 192 17.51 -6.59 -0.75
C LEU A 192 18.76 -5.91 -0.16
N GLU A 193 19.96 -6.30 -0.61
CA GLU A 193 21.31 -5.79 -0.30
C GLU A 193 21.54 -5.15 1.11
N SER A 194 22.46 -5.73 1.90
CA SER A 194 22.85 -5.30 3.26
C SER A 194 21.77 -5.45 4.34
N LEU A 195 22.17 -5.27 5.61
CA LEU A 195 21.25 -5.00 6.70
C LEU A 195 20.43 -3.74 6.33
N GLY A 196 19.18 -3.62 6.76
CA GLY A 196 18.31 -2.49 6.41
C GLY A 196 16.86 -2.93 6.23
N GLY A 197 15.92 -2.07 6.64
CA GLY A 197 14.48 -2.34 6.56
C GLY A 197 13.93 -2.24 5.12
N GLY A 198 12.77 -2.81 4.83
CA GLY A 198 12.13 -2.62 3.53
C GLY A 198 10.69 -3.09 3.49
N TYR A 199 9.95 -2.60 2.50
CA TYR A 199 8.55 -2.92 2.32
C TYR A 199 8.15 -2.88 0.84
N ILE A 200 7.14 -3.68 0.48
CA ILE A 200 6.45 -3.59 -0.81
C ILE A 200 5.26 -2.67 -0.67
N ALA A 201 5.23 -1.60 -1.47
CA ALA A 201 4.15 -0.62 -1.51
C ALA A 201 3.00 -1.06 -2.42
N LYS A 202 3.32 -1.68 -3.56
CA LYS A 202 2.37 -2.17 -4.56
C LYS A 202 2.84 -3.41 -5.27
N VAL A 203 1.89 -4.27 -5.64
CA VAL A 203 2.12 -5.47 -6.45
C VAL A 203 1.16 -5.53 -7.64
N PHE A 204 1.64 -6.10 -8.75
CA PHE A 204 0.90 -6.30 -9.99
C PHE A 204 1.25 -7.67 -10.58
N GLU A 205 0.29 -8.31 -11.23
CA GLU A 205 0.50 -9.58 -11.95
C GLU A 205 0.80 -9.31 -13.43
N ASP A 206 2.00 -9.69 -13.86
CA ASP A 206 2.52 -9.51 -15.21
C ASP A 206 2.72 -10.88 -15.89
N GLY A 207 1.66 -11.37 -16.53
CA GLY A 207 1.58 -12.73 -17.06
C GLY A 207 1.71 -13.76 -15.94
N ASN A 208 2.68 -14.67 -16.03
CA ASN A 208 2.95 -15.69 -15.00
C ASN A 208 3.91 -15.20 -13.88
N ASN A 209 4.17 -13.91 -13.81
CA ASN A 209 5.11 -13.30 -12.87
C ASN A 209 4.43 -12.19 -12.08
N LEU A 210 5.10 -11.72 -11.04
CA LEU A 210 4.67 -10.55 -10.28
C LEU A 210 5.71 -9.44 -10.41
N VAL A 211 5.24 -8.20 -10.50
CA VAL A 211 6.07 -7.01 -10.42
C VAL A 211 5.63 -6.23 -9.20
N CYS A 212 6.59 -5.75 -8.42
CA CYS A 212 6.32 -5.01 -7.20
C CYS A 212 7.28 -3.83 -7.06
N ILE A 213 6.82 -2.82 -6.35
CA ILE A 213 7.59 -1.62 -6.04
C ILE A 213 7.59 -1.38 -4.53
N GLY A 214 8.58 -0.64 -4.05
CA GLY A 214 8.63 -0.29 -2.64
C GLY A 214 9.82 0.57 -2.26
N GLY A 215 10.07 0.62 -0.95
CA GLY A 215 11.20 1.34 -0.36
C GLY A 215 12.14 0.37 0.35
N LYS A 216 13.44 0.59 0.21
CA LYS A 216 14.51 -0.13 0.91
C LYS A 216 15.36 0.86 1.68
N ARG A 217 15.42 0.70 3.00
CA ARG A 217 16.26 1.47 3.90
C ARG A 217 17.68 0.89 3.94
N ASP A 218 18.67 1.72 4.13
CA ASP A 218 20.05 1.28 4.36
C ASP A 218 20.26 0.67 5.77
N SER A 219 21.44 0.10 6.01
CA SER A 219 21.76 -0.67 7.22
C SER A 219 21.76 0.13 8.51
N VAL A 220 22.04 1.43 8.43
CA VAL A 220 22.08 2.33 9.57
C VAL A 220 20.82 3.20 9.66
N GLY A 221 19.90 3.06 8.70
CA GLY A 221 18.64 3.77 8.69
C GLY A 221 18.72 5.23 8.22
N SER A 222 19.84 5.66 7.65
CA SER A 222 20.08 7.04 7.24
C SER A 222 19.33 7.46 5.97
N TYR A 223 19.03 6.54 5.05
CA TYR A 223 18.34 6.89 3.80
C TYR A 223 17.53 5.72 3.21
N THR A 224 16.71 5.99 2.19
CA THR A 224 15.83 4.97 1.56
C THR A 224 15.96 5.05 0.06
N LYS A 225 16.10 3.90 -0.61
CA LYS A 225 16.04 3.78 -2.07
C LYS A 225 14.67 3.27 -2.49
N ALA A 226 14.12 3.85 -3.54
CA ALA A 226 12.98 3.25 -4.22
C ALA A 226 13.46 2.00 -4.99
N PHE A 227 12.63 0.97 -5.08
CA PHE A 227 12.94 -0.20 -5.91
C PHE A 227 11.74 -0.64 -6.72
N ILE A 228 12.04 -1.32 -7.83
CA ILE A 228 11.11 -2.18 -8.56
C ILE A 228 11.74 -3.57 -8.69
N MET A 229 10.95 -4.61 -8.48
CA MET A 229 11.39 -5.99 -8.49
C MET A 229 10.37 -6.85 -9.24
N LYS A 230 10.87 -7.73 -10.11
CA LYS A 230 10.07 -8.77 -10.73
C LYS A 230 10.44 -10.13 -10.15
N VAL A 231 9.42 -10.89 -9.80
CA VAL A 231 9.56 -12.22 -9.21
C VAL A 231 8.78 -13.23 -10.02
N ARG A 232 9.25 -14.48 -10.03
CA ARG A 232 8.60 -15.57 -10.72
C ARG A 232 7.32 -15.96 -9.99
N GLY A 233 6.18 -16.09 -10.69
CA GLY A 233 4.89 -16.34 -10.03
C GLY A 233 4.77 -17.72 -9.39
N SER A 234 5.55 -18.72 -9.85
CA SER A 234 5.47 -20.09 -9.34
C SER A 234 6.07 -20.29 -7.95
N ASP A 235 7.06 -19.48 -7.56
CA ASP A 235 7.80 -19.65 -6.30
C ASP A 235 8.26 -18.35 -5.65
N GLY A 236 8.04 -17.19 -6.28
CA GLY A 236 8.47 -15.89 -5.80
C GLY A 236 9.96 -15.64 -5.93
N GLU A 237 10.72 -16.44 -6.70
CA GLU A 237 12.15 -16.16 -6.86
C GLU A 237 12.38 -14.85 -7.65
N PRO A 238 13.31 -13.97 -7.20
CA PRO A 238 13.66 -12.77 -7.94
C PRO A 238 14.18 -13.09 -9.34
N LEU A 239 13.52 -12.54 -10.36
CA LEU A 239 14.03 -12.53 -11.72
C LEU A 239 14.96 -11.34 -11.95
N TRP A 240 14.59 -10.19 -11.37
CA TRP A 240 15.44 -9.01 -11.30
C TRP A 240 14.95 -8.01 -10.25
N THR A 241 15.88 -7.19 -9.77
CA THR A 241 15.60 -6.02 -8.91
C THR A 241 16.37 -4.81 -9.43
N ARG A 242 15.76 -3.62 -9.32
CA ARG A 242 16.34 -2.34 -9.72
C ARG A 242 16.10 -1.32 -8.62
N PHE A 243 17.12 -0.53 -8.32
CA PHE A 243 17.06 0.53 -7.32
C PHE A 243 17.12 1.89 -8.01
N TYR A 244 16.41 2.84 -7.41
CA TYR A 244 16.30 4.23 -7.83
C TYR A 244 16.65 5.11 -6.64
N ASP A 245 17.59 6.01 -6.86
CA ASP A 245 18.25 6.76 -5.79
C ASP A 245 18.60 8.18 -6.29
N TYR A 246 18.03 9.20 -5.64
CA TYR A 246 18.34 10.60 -5.78
C TYR A 246 19.29 11.02 -4.65
N GLY A 247 20.59 10.76 -4.86
CA GLY A 247 21.64 11.29 -3.99
C GLY A 247 21.81 10.53 -2.67
N ILE A 248 21.77 11.24 -1.54
CA ILE A 248 22.03 10.71 -0.19
C ILE A 248 20.78 10.74 0.71
N SER A 249 19.59 10.88 0.12
CA SER A 249 18.34 11.10 0.86
C SER A 249 17.30 10.01 0.58
N HIS A 250 16.05 10.28 0.95
CA HIS A 250 14.98 9.30 0.91
C HIS A 250 14.18 9.32 -0.41
N ASP A 251 14.16 8.19 -1.08
CA ASP A 251 13.31 7.93 -2.25
C ASP A 251 12.34 6.79 -1.98
N TYR A 252 11.11 6.99 -2.44
CA TYR A 252 10.02 6.05 -2.27
C TYR A 252 9.23 5.94 -3.57
N PHE A 253 8.86 4.71 -3.93
CA PHE A 253 7.72 4.50 -4.83
C PHE A 253 6.48 4.18 -4.01
N TYR A 254 5.38 4.87 -4.33
CA TYR A 254 4.08 4.69 -3.68
C TYR A 254 3.08 3.98 -4.59
N ASN A 255 3.20 4.18 -5.91
CA ASN A 255 2.34 3.52 -6.88
C ASN A 255 3.06 3.33 -8.22
N PHE A 256 2.52 2.46 -9.08
CA PHE A 256 2.98 2.32 -10.45
C PHE A 256 1.85 1.86 -11.37
N THR A 257 2.04 2.06 -12.67
CA THR A 257 1.13 1.60 -13.71
C THR A 257 1.93 0.93 -14.81
N PRO A 258 1.62 -0.33 -15.17
CA PRO A 258 2.16 -0.97 -16.36
C PRO A 258 1.79 -0.19 -17.62
N VAL A 259 2.75 -0.02 -18.51
CA VAL A 259 2.52 0.65 -19.80
C VAL A 259 2.02 -0.39 -20.81
N PRO A 260 0.89 -0.14 -21.49
CA PRO A 260 0.39 -1.04 -22.51
C PRO A 260 1.39 -1.30 -23.64
N GLN A 261 1.27 -2.47 -24.26
CA GLN A 261 2.02 -2.79 -25.48
C GLN A 261 1.63 -1.85 -26.64
N PRO A 262 2.54 -1.53 -27.58
CA PRO A 262 3.89 -2.09 -27.74
C PRO A 262 4.99 -1.37 -26.93
N LEU A 263 4.66 -0.30 -26.21
CA LEU A 263 5.65 0.48 -25.46
C LEU A 263 6.21 -0.33 -24.28
N GLY A 264 5.32 -1.01 -23.53
CA GLY A 264 5.70 -1.88 -22.42
C GLY A 264 6.43 -1.15 -21.28
N GLY A 265 6.75 -1.89 -20.22
CA GLY A 265 7.41 -1.34 -19.03
C GLY A 265 6.44 -0.72 -18.03
N PHE A 266 6.93 0.22 -17.22
CA PHE A 266 6.21 0.70 -16.04
C PHE A 266 6.43 2.19 -15.82
N VAL A 267 5.39 2.90 -15.41
CA VAL A 267 5.48 4.26 -14.86
C VAL A 267 5.32 4.17 -13.35
N CYS A 268 6.40 4.39 -12.61
CA CYS A 268 6.42 4.46 -11.15
C CYS A 268 6.27 5.90 -10.68
N VAL A 269 5.54 6.09 -9.59
CA VAL A 269 5.35 7.40 -8.95
C VAL A 269 5.62 7.32 -7.46
N GLY A 270 6.17 8.38 -6.91
CA GLY A 270 6.37 8.52 -5.49
C GLY A 270 7.05 9.83 -5.10
N ARG A 271 8.04 9.75 -4.22
CA ARG A 271 8.72 10.92 -3.66
C ARG A 271 10.23 10.73 -3.72
N ALA A 272 10.93 11.81 -4.05
CA ALA A 272 12.37 11.92 -3.92
C ALA A 272 12.70 13.12 -3.03
N ASP A 273 13.55 12.90 -2.03
CA ASP A 273 13.99 13.96 -1.12
C ASP A 273 15.26 14.62 -1.64
N THR A 274 15.22 15.95 -1.71
CA THR A 274 16.38 16.76 -2.13
C THR A 274 16.82 17.64 -0.97
N LEU A 275 18.11 17.62 -0.63
CA LEU A 275 18.64 18.54 0.36
C LEU A 275 18.83 19.93 -0.26
N GLU A 276 18.17 20.94 0.31
CA GLU A 276 18.25 22.32 -0.15
C GLU A 276 18.53 23.25 1.04
N LEU A 277 19.55 24.10 0.90
CA LEU A 277 19.86 25.11 1.91
C LEU A 277 18.88 26.27 1.76
N ILE A 278 17.95 26.39 2.69
CA ILE A 278 17.09 27.57 2.85
C ILE A 278 17.61 28.26 4.12
N PRO A 279 18.50 29.27 3.98
CA PRO A 279 19.29 29.77 5.10
C PRO A 279 18.42 30.15 6.31
N PRO A 280 18.84 29.76 7.54
CA PRO A 280 20.10 29.09 7.90
C PRO A 280 20.03 27.54 7.92
N VAL A 281 18.95 26.92 7.44
CA VAL A 281 18.65 25.50 7.66
C VAL A 281 18.80 24.69 6.36
N LEU A 282 19.42 23.51 6.46
CA LEU A 282 19.41 22.53 5.38
C LEU A 282 18.14 21.69 5.48
N TRP A 283 17.20 21.91 4.55
CA TRP A 283 15.92 21.21 4.54
C TRP A 283 15.98 19.98 3.65
N SER A 284 15.26 18.92 4.05
CA SER A 284 14.85 17.87 3.12
C SER A 284 13.55 18.30 2.45
N LEU A 285 13.59 18.56 1.15
CA LEU A 285 12.42 18.90 0.36
C LEU A 285 11.91 17.67 -0.37
N GLY A 286 10.70 17.22 -0.01
CA GLY A 286 10.01 16.15 -0.70
C GLY A 286 9.48 16.63 -2.06
N ARG A 287 9.97 16.03 -3.13
CA ARG A 287 9.52 16.30 -4.50
C ARG A 287 8.75 15.12 -5.05
N ALA A 288 7.70 15.39 -5.82
CA ALA A 288 7.00 14.34 -6.55
C ALA A 288 7.98 13.72 -7.55
N TYR A 289 8.06 12.39 -7.56
CA TYR A 289 9.03 11.64 -8.34
C TYR A 289 8.32 10.71 -9.30
N ILE A 290 8.58 10.88 -10.60
CA ILE A 290 7.95 10.07 -11.67
C ILE A 290 9.06 9.43 -12.50
N VAL A 291 8.95 8.11 -12.68
CA VAL A 291 9.99 7.28 -13.34
C VAL A 291 9.33 6.37 -14.37
N LYS A 292 9.71 6.51 -15.64
CA LYS A 292 9.31 5.57 -16.70
C LYS A 292 10.42 4.56 -16.96
N THR A 293 10.06 3.29 -17.06
CA THR A 293 10.99 2.17 -17.22
C THR A 293 10.61 1.30 -18.41
N ASN A 294 11.55 0.52 -18.92
CA ASN A 294 11.26 -0.56 -19.87
C ASN A 294 10.75 -1.83 -19.15
N CYS A 295 10.46 -2.91 -19.90
CA CYS A 295 9.93 -4.16 -19.35
C CYS A 295 10.85 -4.89 -18.36
N MET A 296 12.14 -4.53 -18.30
CA MET A 296 13.11 -5.05 -17.32
C MET A 296 13.32 -4.11 -16.13
N GLY A 297 12.44 -3.11 -15.97
CA GLY A 297 12.55 -2.10 -14.93
C GLY A 297 13.78 -1.22 -15.07
N LEU A 298 14.42 -1.17 -16.24
CA LEU A 298 15.57 -0.31 -16.51
C LEU A 298 15.13 1.00 -17.14
N LEU A 299 15.91 2.05 -16.92
CA LEU A 299 15.71 3.34 -17.59
C LEU A 299 16.10 3.27 -19.07
N THR A 300 17.22 2.62 -19.42
CA THR A 300 17.56 2.05 -20.75
C THR A 300 18.94 1.35 -20.68
N LEU A 301 19.31 0.56 -21.71
CA LEU A 301 20.70 0.09 -21.94
C LEU A 301 21.29 0.67 -23.24
N PRO A 302 22.62 0.90 -23.27
CA PRO A 302 23.54 0.70 -22.16
C PRO A 302 23.61 1.95 -21.29
N GLN A 303 23.05 1.84 -20.08
CA GLN A 303 23.25 2.71 -18.91
C GLN A 303 23.51 4.17 -19.27
N ALA A 304 22.58 4.81 -19.98
CA ALA A 304 22.64 6.24 -20.15
C ALA A 304 22.50 6.88 -18.77
N GLN A 305 23.42 7.79 -18.43
CA GLN A 305 23.34 8.59 -17.21
C GLN A 305 21.92 9.15 -17.06
N PHE A 306 21.37 9.01 -15.85
CA PHE A 306 20.12 9.63 -15.46
C PHE A 306 20.12 11.10 -15.92
N THR A 307 19.20 11.49 -16.80
CA THR A 307 18.92 12.91 -17.04
C THR A 307 17.64 13.21 -16.30
N ILE A 308 17.79 13.69 -15.07
CA ILE A 308 16.68 14.24 -14.30
C ILE A 308 16.40 15.62 -14.88
N SER A 309 15.17 15.85 -15.31
CA SER A 309 14.74 17.13 -15.87
C SER A 309 13.54 17.66 -15.10
N GLN A 310 13.59 18.94 -14.74
CA GLN A 310 12.40 19.70 -14.41
C GLN A 310 11.74 20.11 -15.73
N ASP A 311 10.48 19.78 -15.94
CA ASP A 311 9.70 20.39 -17.02
C ASP A 311 9.38 21.84 -16.63
N SER A 312 9.81 22.81 -17.45
CA SER A 312 9.59 24.24 -17.20
C SER A 312 8.11 24.64 -17.24
N ASN A 313 7.25 23.81 -17.83
CA ASN A 313 5.80 24.02 -17.87
C ASN A 313 5.09 23.52 -16.60
N LEU A 314 5.80 22.79 -15.72
CA LEU A 314 5.25 22.24 -14.48
C LEU A 314 5.87 22.90 -13.24
N PRO A 315 5.12 22.98 -12.11
CA PRO A 315 5.66 23.54 -10.87
C PRO A 315 6.95 22.84 -10.42
N ALA A 316 7.87 23.59 -9.79
CA ALA A 316 9.20 23.11 -9.35
C ALA A 316 9.19 21.94 -8.34
N ARG A 317 8.00 21.52 -7.87
CA ARG A 317 7.78 20.37 -7.00
C ARG A 317 7.75 19.01 -7.73
N PHE A 318 7.82 18.99 -9.06
CA PHE A 318 7.80 17.77 -9.87
C PHE A 318 9.17 17.46 -10.46
N LEU A 319 9.76 16.32 -10.09
CA LEU A 319 10.94 15.77 -10.74
C LEU A 319 10.56 14.63 -11.67
N PHE A 320 11.01 14.73 -12.93
CA PHE A 320 10.84 13.67 -13.92
C PHE A 320 12.19 12.98 -14.14
N THR A 321 12.17 11.66 -14.07
CA THR A 321 13.20 10.82 -14.67
C THR A 321 12.56 10.09 -15.82
N ASN A 322 12.81 10.62 -17.01
CA ASN A 322 12.36 10.03 -18.25
C ASN A 322 13.50 10.07 -19.27
N GLN A 323 13.44 9.16 -20.24
CA GLN A 323 13.96 9.41 -21.57
C GLN A 323 12.80 9.77 -22.48
#